data_AF-A0A7J8PUH7-F1
#
_entry.id   AF-A0A7J8PUH7-F1
#
_cell.length_a   1.000
_cell.length_b   1.000
_cell.length_c   1.000
_cell.angle_alpha   90.00
_cell.angle_beta   90.00
_cell.angle_gamma   90.00
#
_symmetry.space_group_name_H-M   'P 1'
#
loop_
_entity.id
_entity.type
_entity.pdbx_description
1 polymer ?
#
loop_
_entity_poly.entity_id
_entity_poly.type
_entity_poly.pdbx_seq_one_letter_code
_entity_poly.pdbx_strand_id
1 'polypeptide(L)'
;MFQLFATVTVDEPAPGLKTIFSFIAPDQRSGKVELQYQHEYAGISTSIGLTANPLVNFSGVVGNNSVTVGTDLSFDTASGNFTKLNAGLNFTHSDLIASLTLNDKGDTLNASYYHIVSPLTNTAVGAELSHSFSSNENTLTIGTQHALDPLTTVKARLNNYGRASALIQHEWRPKSLITISGEVDTGAIEKSAKVGLALALKP
;
A
#
# COMPACT_ATOMS: atom_id res chain seq x y z
N MET A 1 2.18 -27.32 -11.01
CA MET A 1 1.68 -27.65 -9.65
C MET A 1 0.65 -26.59 -9.31
N PHE A 2 -0.62 -26.96 -9.14
CA PHE A 2 -1.70 -26.00 -8.86
C PHE A 2 -1.73 -25.70 -7.36
N GLN A 3 -1.65 -24.42 -6.99
CA GLN A 3 -1.88 -23.94 -5.62
C GLN A 3 -3.29 -23.38 -5.55
N LEU A 4 -4.10 -23.90 -4.64
CA LEU A 4 -5.46 -23.40 -4.41
C LEU A 4 -5.45 -22.44 -3.24
N PHE A 5 -5.72 -21.17 -3.50
CA PHE A 5 -5.88 -20.14 -2.48
C PHE A 5 -7.36 -20.03 -2.12
N ALA A 6 -7.70 -20.30 -0.88
CA ALA A 6 -9.05 -20.16 -0.36
C ALA A 6 -9.06 -19.13 0.76
N THR A 7 -9.92 -18.12 0.61
CA THR A 7 -10.15 -17.08 1.62
C THR A 7 -11.63 -17.08 1.98
N VAL A 8 -11.94 -17.35 3.23
CA VAL A 8 -13.27 -17.28 3.81
C VAL A 8 -13.34 -16.00 4.64
N THR A 9 -14.21 -15.08 4.25
CA THR A 9 -14.46 -13.85 5.00
C THR A 9 -15.82 -13.96 5.68
N VAL A 10 -15.85 -13.70 6.98
CA VAL A 10 -17.06 -13.56 7.79
C VAL A 10 -17.17 -12.09 8.17
N ASP A 11 -18.06 -11.39 7.48
CA ASP A 11 -18.37 -9.98 7.74
C ASP A 11 -19.40 -9.87 8.86
N GLU A 12 -19.18 -8.92 9.78
CA GLU A 12 -20.09 -8.53 10.86
C GLU A 12 -20.55 -9.64 11.85
N PRO A 13 -19.66 -10.49 12.41
CA PRO A 13 -20.01 -11.30 13.58
C PRO A 13 -20.39 -10.43 14.81
N ALA A 14 -19.96 -9.17 14.82
CA ALA A 14 -20.41 -8.08 15.69
C ALA A 14 -20.26 -6.75 14.92
N PRO A 15 -20.92 -5.64 15.32
CA PRO A 15 -20.82 -4.36 14.63
C PRO A 15 -19.36 -3.92 14.47
N GLY A 16 -18.91 -3.72 13.23
CA GLY A 16 -17.53 -3.31 12.92
C GLY A 16 -16.48 -4.43 12.96
N LEU A 17 -16.83 -5.66 13.31
CA LEU A 17 -15.91 -6.80 13.31
C LEU A 17 -15.95 -7.51 11.95
N LYS A 18 -14.79 -7.95 11.47
CA LYS A 18 -14.61 -8.77 10.27
C LYS A 18 -13.55 -9.82 10.57
N THR A 19 -13.85 -11.07 10.27
CA THR A 19 -12.91 -12.18 10.44
C THR A 19 -12.60 -12.79 9.09
N ILE A 20 -11.32 -12.97 8.80
CA ILE A 20 -10.83 -13.52 7.53
C ILE A 20 -9.98 -14.73 7.85
N PHE A 21 -10.32 -15.86 7.24
CA PHE A 21 -9.55 -17.09 7.29
C PHE A 21 -9.00 -17.36 5.89
N SER A 22 -7.69 -17.51 5.75
CA SER A 22 -7.05 -17.83 4.47
C SER A 22 -6.14 -19.04 4.58
N PHE A 23 -6.15 -19.90 3.56
CA PHE A 23 -5.27 -21.06 3.47
C PHE A 23 -4.95 -21.39 2.00
N ILE A 24 -3.81 -22.02 1.77
CA ILE A 24 -3.29 -22.44 0.48
C ILE A 24 -3.18 -23.96 0.49
N ALA A 25 -3.99 -24.67 -0.30
CA ALA A 25 -3.89 -26.11 -0.44
C ALA A 25 -2.92 -26.48 -1.59
N PRO A 26 -2.05 -27.50 -1.41
CA PRO A 26 -1.99 -28.46 -0.29
C PRO A 26 -1.05 -28.05 0.87
N ASP A 27 -0.57 -26.81 0.91
CA ASP A 27 0.34 -26.36 1.96
C ASP A 27 -0.37 -26.19 3.31
N GLN A 28 -0.31 -27.23 4.15
CA GLN A 28 -0.93 -27.24 5.49
C GLN A 28 -0.36 -26.18 6.45
N ARG A 29 0.77 -25.54 6.12
CA ARG A 29 1.39 -24.47 6.93
C ARG A 29 1.00 -23.06 6.47
N SER A 30 0.09 -22.92 5.52
CA SER A 30 -0.29 -21.63 4.95
C SER A 30 -1.53 -21.00 5.60
N GLY A 31 -2.12 -21.68 6.59
CA GLY A 31 -3.30 -21.17 7.30
C GLY A 31 -2.98 -19.84 7.99
N LYS A 32 -3.87 -18.86 7.84
CA LYS A 32 -3.79 -17.55 8.51
C LYS A 32 -5.19 -17.15 8.94
N VAL A 33 -5.30 -16.71 10.18
CA VAL A 33 -6.51 -16.09 10.71
C VAL A 33 -6.22 -14.60 10.88
N GLU A 34 -7.16 -13.77 10.47
CA GLU A 34 -7.10 -12.34 10.61
C GLU A 34 -8.44 -11.83 11.15
N LEU A 35 -8.36 -10.93 12.12
CA LEU A 35 -9.49 -10.34 12.81
C LEU A 35 -9.32 -8.83 12.76
N GLN A 36 -10.25 -8.16 12.09
CA GLN A 36 -10.27 -6.73 11.89
C GLN A 36 -11.48 -6.16 12.62
N TYR A 37 -11.25 -5.22 13.51
CA TYR A 37 -12.27 -4.44 14.17
C TYR A 37 -12.16 -2.99 13.71
N GLN A 38 -13.20 -2.47 13.09
CA GLN A 38 -13.29 -1.10 12.61
C GLN A 38 -14.41 -0.37 13.36
N HIS A 39 -14.06 0.76 13.93
CA HIS A 39 -14.93 1.70 14.58
C HIS A 39 -14.70 3.09 13.97
N GLU A 40 -15.63 4.02 14.17
CA GLU A 40 -15.66 5.32 13.48
C GLU A 40 -14.33 6.11 13.59
N TYR A 41 -13.61 5.96 14.70
CA TYR A 41 -12.34 6.65 14.97
C TYR A 41 -11.17 5.72 15.30
N ALA A 42 -11.37 4.40 15.24
CA ALA A 42 -10.35 3.43 15.61
C ALA A 42 -10.48 2.14 14.79
N GLY A 43 -9.37 1.67 14.24
CA GLY A 43 -9.26 0.39 13.57
C GLY A 43 -8.20 -0.46 14.25
N ILE A 44 -8.53 -1.69 14.59
CA ILE A 44 -7.58 -2.67 15.12
C ILE A 44 -7.61 -3.86 14.19
N SER A 45 -6.46 -4.34 13.74
CA SER A 45 -6.35 -5.59 13.00
C SER A 45 -5.31 -6.48 13.63
N THR A 46 -5.65 -7.72 13.88
CA THR A 46 -4.73 -8.74 14.37
C THR A 46 -4.76 -9.93 13.44
N SER A 47 -3.61 -10.53 13.16
CA SER A 47 -3.55 -11.77 12.42
C SER A 47 -2.54 -12.74 13.00
N ILE A 48 -2.81 -14.02 12.85
CA ILE A 48 -2.00 -15.11 13.38
C ILE A 48 -1.87 -16.16 12.27
N GLY A 49 -0.62 -16.51 11.93
CA GLY A 49 -0.34 -17.67 11.09
C GLY A 49 -0.60 -18.98 11.86
N LEU A 50 -1.41 -19.88 11.30
CA LEU A 50 -1.70 -21.21 11.83
C LEU A 50 -0.61 -22.21 11.43
N THR A 51 0.62 -21.92 11.85
CA THR A 51 1.80 -22.74 11.55
C THR A 51 2.49 -23.15 12.86
N ALA A 52 3.45 -24.08 12.81
CA ALA A 52 4.24 -24.45 13.99
C ALA A 52 4.98 -23.26 14.63
N ASN A 53 5.28 -22.24 13.82
CA ASN A 53 5.92 -20.99 14.21
C ASN A 53 4.97 -19.84 13.84
N PRO A 54 3.98 -19.53 14.68
CA PRO A 54 2.98 -18.53 14.35
C PRO A 54 3.63 -17.14 14.31
N LEU A 55 3.46 -16.45 13.19
CA LEU A 55 3.76 -15.03 13.08
C LEU A 55 2.48 -14.26 13.42
N VAL A 56 2.57 -13.45 14.46
CA VAL A 56 1.46 -12.63 14.97
C VAL A 56 1.66 -11.22 14.47
N ASN A 57 0.71 -10.68 13.71
CA ASN A 57 0.68 -9.27 13.36
C ASN A 57 -0.40 -8.58 14.17
N PHE A 58 -0.11 -7.36 14.58
CA PHE A 58 -1.05 -6.47 15.23
C PHE A 58 -0.87 -5.08 14.65
N SER A 59 -1.96 -4.48 14.20
CA SER A 59 -2.02 -3.10 13.78
C SER A 59 -3.15 -2.40 14.49
N GLY A 60 -2.91 -1.15 14.85
CA GLY A 60 -3.89 -0.28 15.49
C GLY A 60 -3.78 1.09 14.87
N VAL A 61 -4.90 1.66 14.46
CA VAL A 61 -5.01 3.04 13.99
C VAL A 61 -6.09 3.73 14.80
N VAL A 62 -5.82 4.95 15.20
CA VAL A 62 -6.79 5.83 15.87
C VAL A 62 -6.67 7.22 15.26
N GLY A 63 -7.79 7.86 15.02
CA GLY A 63 -7.77 9.19 14.45
C GLY A 63 -9.15 9.74 14.15
N ASN A 64 -9.13 10.96 13.63
CA ASN A 64 -10.31 11.67 13.16
C ASN A 64 -10.11 12.03 11.68
N ASN A 65 -11.03 12.84 11.14
CA ASN A 65 -11.02 13.27 9.74
C ASN A 65 -9.76 14.05 9.35
N SER A 66 -9.00 14.57 10.30
CA SER A 66 -7.82 15.41 10.04
C SER A 66 -6.50 14.79 10.43
N VAL A 67 -6.47 13.99 11.51
CA VAL A 67 -5.24 13.39 12.03
C VAL A 67 -5.49 11.93 12.37
N THR A 68 -4.65 11.07 11.82
CA THR A 68 -4.67 9.63 12.07
C THR A 68 -3.28 9.20 12.51
N VAL A 69 -3.21 8.39 13.56
CA VAL A 69 -1.98 7.80 14.07
C VAL A 69 -2.17 6.30 14.11
N GLY A 70 -1.21 5.56 13.60
CA GLY A 70 -1.26 4.12 13.58
C GLY A 70 0.08 3.48 13.88
N THR A 71 0.02 2.22 14.27
CA THR A 71 1.16 1.35 14.45
C THR A 71 0.87 -0.01 13.86
N ASP A 72 1.90 -0.67 13.37
CA ASP A 72 1.85 -2.03 12.85
C ASP A 72 3.08 -2.77 13.39
N LEU A 73 2.85 -3.88 14.08
CA LEU A 73 3.89 -4.69 14.69
C LEU A 73 3.69 -6.15 14.32
N SER A 74 4.81 -6.83 14.09
CA SER A 74 4.85 -8.26 13.79
C SER A 74 5.78 -8.95 14.77
N PHE A 75 5.30 -10.02 15.38
CA PHE A 75 6.02 -10.84 16.34
C PHE A 75 6.17 -12.25 15.79
N ASP A 76 7.40 -12.74 15.77
CA ASP A 76 7.71 -14.11 15.38
C ASP A 76 7.92 -14.97 16.64
N THR A 77 7.03 -15.94 16.82
CA THR A 77 7.03 -16.83 17.99
C THR A 77 8.20 -17.82 17.98
N ALA A 78 8.82 -18.10 16.81
CA ALA A 78 9.98 -18.99 16.73
C ALA A 78 11.25 -18.34 17.27
N SER A 79 11.46 -17.07 16.92
CA SER A 79 12.62 -16.29 17.35
C SER A 79 12.38 -15.53 18.65
N GLY A 80 11.13 -15.40 19.09
CA GLY A 80 10.75 -14.62 20.26
C GLY A 80 10.99 -13.12 20.09
N ASN A 81 11.10 -12.64 18.85
CA ASN A 81 11.48 -11.27 18.53
C ASN A 81 10.41 -10.58 17.67
N PHE A 82 10.34 -9.25 17.78
CA PHE A 82 9.57 -8.45 16.84
C PHE A 82 10.29 -8.44 15.51
N THR A 83 9.63 -8.84 14.44
CA THR A 83 10.18 -8.81 13.08
C THR A 83 9.90 -7.48 12.40
N LYS A 84 8.75 -6.86 12.72
CA LYS A 84 8.32 -5.59 12.17
C LYS A 84 7.82 -4.68 13.29
N LEU A 85 8.18 -3.41 13.24
CA LEU A 85 7.64 -2.37 14.11
C LEU A 85 7.60 -1.09 13.30
N ASN A 86 6.39 -0.70 12.94
CA ASN A 86 6.09 0.47 12.14
C ASN A 86 5.17 1.38 12.93
N ALA A 87 5.36 2.68 12.77
CA ALA A 87 4.49 3.73 13.30
C ALA A 87 4.21 4.73 12.19
N GLY A 88 3.05 5.36 12.21
CA GLY A 88 2.66 6.33 11.21
C GLY A 88 1.79 7.41 11.81
N LEU A 89 2.00 8.63 11.36
CA LEU A 89 1.03 9.70 11.46
C LEU A 89 0.61 10.13 10.06
N ASN A 90 -0.64 10.52 9.94
CA ASN A 90 -1.22 11.02 8.72
C ASN A 90 -2.06 12.24 9.05
N PHE A 91 -1.86 13.30 8.29
CA PHE A 91 -2.55 14.57 8.39
C PHE A 91 -3.30 14.79 7.07
N THR A 92 -4.62 14.85 7.14
CA THR A 92 -5.51 15.03 5.99
C THR A 92 -6.26 16.34 6.16
N HIS A 93 -6.19 17.21 5.16
CA HIS A 93 -6.85 18.51 5.16
C HIS A 93 -7.36 18.82 3.76
N SER A 94 -8.68 18.79 3.54
CA SER A 94 -9.43 19.09 2.31
C SER A 94 -8.78 18.62 0.99
N ASP A 95 -7.71 19.28 0.54
CA ASP A 95 -7.01 19.02 -0.73
C ASP A 95 -5.56 18.54 -0.53
N LEU A 96 -5.17 18.18 0.69
CA LEU A 96 -3.79 17.87 1.07
C LEU A 96 -3.73 16.70 2.05
N ILE A 97 -2.81 15.79 1.82
CA ILE A 97 -2.49 14.68 2.70
C ILE A 97 -0.99 14.68 2.93
N ALA A 98 -0.56 14.82 4.18
CA ALA A 98 0.82 14.67 4.59
C ALA A 98 0.91 13.45 5.51
N SER A 99 1.77 12.50 5.19
CA SER A 99 1.98 11.33 6.03
C SER A 99 3.44 11.23 6.43
N LEU A 100 3.70 10.83 7.66
CA LEU A 100 5.03 10.48 8.14
C LEU A 100 4.95 9.10 8.74
N THR A 101 5.74 8.17 8.22
CA THR A 101 5.81 6.80 8.72
C THR A 101 7.24 6.44 9.05
N LEU A 102 7.40 5.68 10.12
CA LEU A 102 8.64 5.11 10.57
C LEU A 102 8.50 3.60 10.42
N ASN A 103 9.35 2.98 9.62
CA ASN A 103 9.28 1.58 9.23
C ASN A 103 10.54 0.84 9.69
N ASP A 104 10.50 -0.49 9.55
CA ASP A 104 11.67 -1.35 9.74
C ASP A 104 12.33 -1.18 11.12
N LYS A 105 11.50 -1.14 12.17
CA LYS A 105 11.94 -0.96 13.57
C LYS A 105 12.63 0.39 13.83
N GLY A 106 12.27 1.41 13.08
CA GLY A 106 12.89 2.73 13.21
C GLY A 106 13.99 3.01 12.21
N ASP A 107 14.29 2.06 11.32
CA ASP A 107 15.36 2.24 10.34
C ASP A 107 14.97 3.15 9.17
N THR A 108 13.73 3.08 8.69
CA THR A 108 13.32 3.83 7.50
C THR A 108 12.26 4.87 7.83
N LEU A 109 12.61 6.15 7.70
CA LEU A 109 11.69 7.28 7.84
C LEU A 109 11.14 7.69 6.47
N ASN A 110 9.83 7.62 6.29
CA ASN A 110 9.14 8.00 5.07
C ASN A 110 8.21 9.19 5.33
N ALA A 111 8.47 10.31 4.68
CA ALA A 111 7.60 11.47 4.64
C ALA A 111 6.97 11.57 3.25
N SER A 112 5.64 11.56 3.16
CA SER A 112 4.90 11.78 1.93
C SER A 112 4.03 13.02 2.02
N TYR A 113 3.85 13.66 0.89
CA TYR A 113 3.04 14.84 0.70
C TYR A 113 2.26 14.67 -0.58
N TYR A 114 0.94 14.77 -0.51
CA TYR A 114 0.03 14.64 -1.64
C TYR A 114 -0.90 15.85 -1.65
N HIS A 115 -1.01 16.52 -2.79
CA HIS A 115 -1.82 17.71 -2.93
C HIS A 115 -2.66 17.64 -4.21
N ILE A 116 -3.97 17.81 -4.05
CA ILE A 116 -4.95 17.86 -5.12
C ILE A 116 -5.02 19.31 -5.62
N VAL A 117 -4.55 19.53 -6.84
CA VAL A 117 -4.52 20.86 -7.47
C VAL A 117 -5.88 21.20 -8.08
N SER A 118 -6.54 20.21 -8.69
CA SER A 118 -7.86 20.40 -9.29
C SER A 118 -8.69 19.12 -9.19
N PRO A 119 -9.76 19.12 -8.38
CA PRO A 119 -10.68 17.99 -8.29
C PRO A 119 -11.41 17.72 -9.61
N LEU A 120 -11.69 18.76 -10.39
CA LEU A 120 -12.41 18.68 -11.67
C LEU A 120 -11.65 17.88 -12.74
N THR A 121 -10.32 18.03 -12.79
CA THR A 121 -9.45 17.30 -13.73
C THR A 121 -8.65 16.19 -13.04
N ASN A 122 -9.02 15.85 -11.80
CA ASN A 122 -8.32 14.88 -10.94
C ASN A 122 -6.79 15.08 -10.93
N THR A 123 -6.35 16.34 -11.02
CA THR A 123 -4.93 16.70 -11.08
C THR A 123 -4.39 16.74 -9.68
N ALA A 124 -3.39 15.92 -9.40
CA ALA A 124 -2.73 15.93 -8.11
C ALA A 124 -1.23 15.74 -8.27
N VAL A 125 -0.48 16.34 -7.37
CA VAL A 125 0.96 16.23 -7.28
C VAL A 125 1.32 15.59 -5.95
N GLY A 126 2.36 14.77 -5.96
CA GLY A 126 2.85 14.11 -4.77
C GLY A 126 4.36 14.11 -4.71
N ALA A 127 4.90 14.14 -3.51
CA ALA A 127 6.30 13.92 -3.23
C ALA A 127 6.42 12.94 -2.06
N GLU A 128 7.43 12.09 -2.10
CA GLU A 128 7.75 11.13 -1.06
C GLU A 128 9.26 11.14 -0.85
N LEU A 129 9.68 11.36 0.40
CA LEU A 129 11.06 11.30 0.85
C LEU A 129 11.20 10.11 1.81
N SER A 130 12.05 9.17 1.45
CA SER A 130 12.40 8.00 2.26
C SER A 130 13.86 8.10 2.66
N HIS A 131 14.15 8.11 3.96
CA HIS A 131 15.49 8.10 4.53
C HIS A 131 15.71 6.80 5.30
N SER A 132 16.71 6.00 4.93
CA SER A 132 17.14 4.85 5.73
C SER A 132 18.33 5.24 6.60
N PHE A 133 18.19 5.08 7.91
CA PHE A 133 19.25 5.37 8.89
C PHE A 133 20.40 4.35 8.80
N SER A 134 20.12 3.07 8.49
CA SER A 134 21.16 2.04 8.37
C SER A 134 22.03 2.20 7.13
N SER A 135 21.45 2.56 5.96
CA SER A 135 22.25 2.78 4.74
C SER A 135 22.67 4.24 4.56
N ASN A 136 22.10 5.16 5.37
CA ASN A 136 22.24 6.61 5.23
C ASN A 136 21.88 7.10 3.81
N GLU A 137 20.94 6.42 3.16
CA GLU A 137 20.47 6.74 1.82
C GLU A 137 19.17 7.53 1.87
N ASN A 138 19.04 8.47 0.93
CA ASN A 138 17.86 9.29 0.74
C ASN A 138 17.25 9.00 -0.63
N THR A 139 16.00 8.55 -0.63
CA THR A 139 15.21 8.39 -1.84
C THR A 139 14.16 9.49 -1.90
N LEU A 140 14.28 10.39 -2.87
CA LEU A 140 13.24 11.37 -3.17
C LEU A 140 12.49 10.92 -4.41
N THR A 141 11.18 10.82 -4.28
CA THR A 141 10.24 10.50 -5.35
C THR A 141 9.28 11.67 -5.53
N ILE A 142 9.07 12.09 -6.77
CA ILE A 142 8.06 13.08 -7.14
C ILE A 142 7.11 12.43 -8.14
N GLY A 143 5.82 12.63 -7.97
CA GLY A 143 4.79 12.09 -8.84
C GLY A 143 3.72 13.12 -9.17
N THR A 144 3.07 12.90 -10.30
CA THR A 144 1.92 13.67 -10.74
C THR A 144 0.89 12.74 -11.34
N GLN A 145 -0.37 13.09 -11.15
CA GLN A 145 -1.50 12.49 -11.84
C GLN A 145 -2.33 13.58 -12.49
N HIS A 146 -2.92 13.26 -13.63
CA HIS A 146 -3.78 14.15 -14.37
C HIS A 146 -4.80 13.34 -15.16
N ALA A 147 -6.09 13.70 -15.06
CA ALA A 147 -7.10 13.16 -15.97
C ALA A 147 -7.14 14.00 -17.24
N LEU A 148 -6.88 13.37 -18.39
CA LEU A 148 -6.97 14.02 -19.70
C LEU A 148 -8.43 14.22 -20.12
N ASP A 149 -9.27 13.27 -19.74
CA ASP A 149 -10.72 13.23 -19.96
C ASP A 149 -11.35 12.38 -18.84
N PRO A 150 -12.69 12.35 -18.71
CA PRO A 150 -13.35 11.57 -17.66
C PRO A 150 -13.04 10.07 -17.67
N LEU A 151 -12.52 9.54 -18.79
CA LEU A 151 -12.21 8.13 -18.98
C LEU A 151 -10.71 7.82 -18.97
N THR A 152 -9.81 8.80 -19.17
CA THR A 152 -8.35 8.56 -19.23
C THR A 152 -7.61 9.32 -18.15
N THR A 153 -6.83 8.59 -17.37
CA THR A 153 -5.91 9.13 -16.37
C THR A 153 -4.47 8.81 -16.73
N VAL A 154 -3.60 9.81 -16.63
CA VAL A 154 -2.15 9.66 -16.75
C VAL A 154 -1.52 9.87 -15.39
N LYS A 155 -0.51 9.05 -15.10
CA LYS A 155 0.32 9.17 -13.90
C LYS A 155 1.78 9.12 -14.33
N ALA A 156 2.60 9.97 -13.73
CA ALA A 156 4.04 9.96 -13.91
C ALA A 156 4.72 10.04 -12.55
N ARG A 157 5.86 9.37 -12.41
CA ARG A 157 6.69 9.36 -11.21
C ARG A 157 8.15 9.40 -11.62
N LEU A 158 8.95 10.15 -10.88
CA LEU A 158 10.40 10.22 -11.02
C LEU A 158 11.03 10.03 -9.65
N ASN A 159 12.15 9.31 -9.57
CA ASN A 159 12.97 9.27 -8.38
C ASN A 159 14.36 9.90 -8.61
N ASN A 160 15.06 10.22 -7.52
CA ASN A 160 16.43 10.77 -7.54
C ASN A 160 17.49 9.80 -8.07
N TYR A 161 17.18 8.51 -8.18
CA TYR A 161 18.05 7.49 -8.77
C TYR A 161 17.92 7.40 -10.31
N GLY A 162 17.17 8.30 -10.94
CA GLY A 162 17.01 8.32 -12.40
C GLY A 162 15.95 7.36 -12.93
N ARG A 163 15.11 6.78 -12.07
CA ARG A 163 13.97 5.95 -12.49
C ARG A 163 12.76 6.83 -12.78
N ALA A 164 12.37 6.87 -14.04
CA ALA A 164 11.14 7.50 -14.50
C ALA A 164 10.10 6.43 -14.84
N SER A 165 8.90 6.57 -14.31
CA SER A 165 7.77 5.68 -14.58
C SER A 165 6.58 6.51 -15.06
N ALA A 166 5.88 6.01 -16.06
CA ALA A 166 4.65 6.61 -16.57
C ALA A 166 3.59 5.53 -16.76
N LEU A 167 2.34 5.91 -16.56
CA LEU A 167 1.19 5.03 -16.72
C LEU A 167 0.04 5.82 -17.33
N ILE A 168 -0.64 5.22 -18.29
CA ILE A 168 -1.89 5.69 -18.84
C ILE A 168 -2.95 4.61 -18.61
N GLN A 169 -4.08 5.02 -18.06
CA GLN A 169 -5.22 4.16 -17.81
C GLN A 169 -6.43 4.75 -18.52
N HIS A 170 -7.10 3.95 -19.35
CA HIS A 170 -8.27 4.33 -20.12
C HIS A 170 -9.46 3.41 -19.83
N GLU A 171 -10.60 4.00 -19.47
CA GLU A 171 -11.87 3.33 -19.29
C GLU A 171 -12.60 3.22 -20.64
N TRP A 172 -12.47 2.06 -21.29
CA TRP A 172 -13.08 1.82 -22.61
C TRP A 172 -14.56 1.36 -22.53
N ARG A 173 -14.97 0.83 -21.37
CA ARG A 173 -16.37 0.46 -21.05
C ARG A 173 -16.61 0.72 -19.56
N PRO A 174 -17.86 0.93 -19.11
CA PRO A 174 -18.16 1.18 -17.69
C PRO A 174 -17.47 0.17 -16.78
N LYS A 175 -16.59 0.67 -15.91
CA LYS A 175 -15.82 -0.13 -14.94
C LYS A 175 -14.83 -1.15 -15.55
N SER A 176 -14.55 -1.08 -16.85
CA SER A 176 -13.52 -1.89 -17.53
C SER A 176 -12.37 -1.00 -17.97
N LEU A 177 -11.16 -1.35 -17.56
CA LEU A 177 -9.98 -0.48 -17.65
C LEU A 177 -8.86 -1.16 -18.44
N ILE A 178 -8.24 -0.40 -19.33
CA ILE A 178 -6.99 -0.75 -20.00
C ILE A 178 -5.90 0.12 -19.40
N THR A 179 -4.84 -0.50 -18.91
CA THR A 179 -3.71 0.20 -18.29
C THR A 179 -2.42 -0.16 -19.00
N ILE A 180 -1.71 0.84 -19.48
CA ILE A 180 -0.39 0.72 -20.08
C ILE A 180 0.59 1.45 -19.17
N SER A 181 1.68 0.78 -18.78
CA SER A 181 2.71 1.34 -17.90
C SER A 181 4.10 1.15 -18.49
N GLY A 182 4.97 2.12 -18.31
CA GLY A 182 6.38 2.07 -18.68
C GLY A 182 7.27 2.53 -17.53
N GLU A 183 8.43 1.88 -17.37
CA GLU A 183 9.50 2.30 -16.46
C GLU A 183 10.82 2.32 -17.23
N VAL A 184 11.54 3.43 -17.10
CA VAL A 184 12.86 3.65 -17.69
C VAL A 184 13.82 4.03 -16.57
N ASP A 185 14.98 3.39 -16.54
CA ASP A 185 16.06 3.70 -15.62
C ASP A 185 17.13 4.50 -16.39
N THR A 186 17.23 5.80 -16.14
CA THR A 186 18.17 6.68 -16.83
C THR A 186 19.61 6.49 -16.36
N GLY A 187 19.84 5.83 -15.21
CA GLY A 187 21.17 5.44 -14.76
C GLY A 187 21.71 4.21 -15.48
N ALA A 188 20.82 3.41 -16.07
CA ALA A 188 21.14 2.24 -16.87
C ALA A 188 20.37 2.29 -18.20
N ILE A 189 20.58 3.34 -19.00
CA ILE A 189 19.95 3.50 -20.34
C ILE A 189 20.25 2.31 -21.27
N GLU A 190 21.35 1.60 -21.03
CA GLU A 190 21.69 0.35 -21.74
C GLU A 190 20.78 -0.82 -21.38
N LYS A 191 20.04 -0.76 -20.26
CA LYS A 191 19.00 -1.74 -19.91
C LYS A 191 17.67 -1.35 -20.54
N SER A 192 17.02 -2.33 -21.16
CA SER A 192 15.72 -2.18 -21.81
C SER A 192 14.66 -1.59 -20.87
N ALA A 193 13.87 -0.66 -21.39
CA ALA A 193 12.68 -0.15 -20.72
C ALA A 193 11.72 -1.28 -20.36
N LYS A 194 11.12 -1.23 -19.17
CA LYS A 194 10.07 -2.16 -18.78
C LYS A 194 8.73 -1.61 -19.24
N VAL A 195 7.95 -2.44 -19.91
CA VAL A 195 6.60 -2.09 -20.34
C VAL A 195 5.63 -3.14 -19.80
N GLY A 196 4.53 -2.69 -19.24
CA GLY A 196 3.45 -3.51 -18.69
C GLY A 196 2.11 -3.13 -19.33
N LEU A 197 1.28 -4.15 -19.56
CA LEU A 197 -0.09 -3.99 -20.02
C LEU A 197 -1.00 -4.77 -19.07
N ALA A 198 -2.07 -4.13 -18.60
CA ALA A 198 -3.09 -4.75 -17.78
C ALA A 198 -4.48 -4.45 -18.35
N LEU A 199 -5.34 -5.46 -18.32
CA LEU A 199 -6.74 -5.36 -18.73
C LEU A 199 -7.61 -5.84 -17.57
N ALA A 200 -8.42 -4.95 -17.02
CA ALA A 200 -9.40 -5.25 -16.00
C ALA A 200 -10.80 -5.19 -16.61
N LEU A 201 -11.49 -6.33 -16.64
CA LEU A 201 -12.85 -6.45 -17.14
C LEU A 201 -13.78 -6.62 -15.95
N LYS A 202 -14.82 -5.78 -15.87
CA LYS A 202 -15.98 -6.10 -15.02
C LYS A 202 -17.10 -6.67 -15.88
N PRO A 203 -17.69 -7.81 -15.47
CA PRO A 203 -18.83 -8.40 -16.15
C PRO A 203 -20.07 -7.51 -16.06
#